data_AF-C8BPX6-F1
#
_entry.id   AF-C8BPX6-F1
#
_cell.length_a   1.000
_cell.length_b   1.000
_cell.length_c   1.000
_cell.angle_alpha   90.00
_cell.angle_beta   90.00
_cell.angle_gamma   90.00
#
_symmetry.space_group_name_H-M   'P 1'
#
loop_
_entity.id
_entity.type
_entity.pdbx_description
1 polymer ?
#
loop_
_entity_poly.entity_id
_entity_poly.type
_entity_poly.pdbx_seq_one_letter_code
_entity_poly.pdbx_strand_id
1 'polypeptide(L)'
;QFVRFDSDAESPRMEPRAPWVEREGPEYWEEETRIMKTATQTYRENLRTALRYYNQSEAGSHTFQTMYGCDLGPDGRLLRGYEQFAYDGRDYIALNEDLRSWTAADMAAQN
;
A
#
# COMPACT_ATOMS: atom_id res chain seq x y z
N GLN A 1 7.41 -3.27 13.73
CA GLN A 1 7.48 -3.73 12.33
C GLN A 1 7.96 -5.17 12.32
N PHE A 2 7.46 -6.01 11.41
CA PHE A 2 7.88 -7.42 11.32
C PHE A 2 8.38 -7.84 9.92
N VAL A 3 8.03 -7.12 8.86
CA VAL A 3 8.60 -7.31 7.51
C VAL A 3 8.93 -5.97 6.85
N ARG A 4 9.82 -5.99 5.85
CA ARG A 4 10.15 -4.85 4.99
C ARG A 4 10.48 -5.31 3.57
N PHE A 5 10.02 -4.56 2.58
CA PHE A 5 10.48 -4.66 1.19
C PHE A 5 11.07 -3.31 0.77
N ASP A 6 12.14 -3.34 0.00
CA ASP A 6 12.79 -2.16 -0.57
C ASP A 6 13.16 -2.43 -2.03
N SER A 7 12.58 -1.68 -2.96
CA SER A 7 12.80 -1.89 -4.39
C SER A 7 14.17 -1.42 -4.88
N ASP A 8 14.86 -0.58 -4.10
CA ASP A 8 16.18 -0.03 -4.44
C ASP A 8 17.34 -0.90 -3.90
N ALA A 9 17.03 -1.97 -3.17
CA ALA A 9 18.04 -2.92 -2.70
C ALA A 9 18.70 -3.67 -3.87
N GLU A 10 19.95 -4.09 -3.71
CA GLU A 10 20.71 -4.86 -4.74
C GLU A 10 19.97 -6.15 -5.16
N SER A 11 19.30 -6.79 -4.21
CA SER A 11 18.45 -7.96 -4.45
C SER A 11 17.09 -7.75 -3.77
N PRO A 12 16.12 -7.08 -4.45
CA PRO A 12 14.84 -6.74 -3.86
C PRO A 12 14.05 -8.00 -3.46
N ARG A 13 13.82 -8.15 -2.16
CA ARG A 13 13.07 -9.24 -1.54
C ARG A 13 12.36 -8.76 -0.28
N MET A 14 11.32 -9.49 0.13
CA MET A 14 10.72 -9.28 1.44
C MET A 14 11.69 -9.79 2.52
N GLU A 15 11.95 -8.97 3.54
CA GLU A 15 12.91 -9.25 4.60
C GLU A 15 12.23 -9.30 5.97
N PRO A 16 12.64 -10.22 6.86
CA PRO A 16 12.19 -10.25 8.25
C PRO A 16 12.73 -9.04 9.04
N ARG A 17 11.91 -8.52 9.95
CA ARG A 17 12.25 -7.45 10.90
C ARG A 17 11.94 -7.80 12.35
N ALA A 18 11.55 -9.06 12.62
CA ALA A 18 11.30 -9.58 13.95
C ALA A 18 11.66 -11.08 14.04
N PRO A 19 12.21 -11.57 15.17
CA PRO A 19 12.67 -12.96 15.28
C PRO A 19 11.58 -14.01 15.02
N TRP A 20 10.33 -13.67 15.35
CA TRP A 20 9.22 -14.61 15.25
C TRP A 20 8.79 -14.88 13.81
N VAL A 21 9.08 -14.01 12.85
CA VAL A 21 8.69 -14.23 11.44
C VAL A 21 9.75 -15.04 10.69
N GLU A 22 10.98 -15.16 11.21
CA GLU A 22 12.06 -15.97 10.61
C GLU A 22 11.72 -17.47 10.54
N ARG A 23 10.69 -17.92 11.26
CA ARG A 23 10.18 -19.29 11.20
C ARG A 23 9.38 -19.61 9.92
N GLU A 24 8.97 -18.59 9.18
CA GLU A 24 8.21 -18.76 7.94
C GLU A 24 9.07 -19.43 6.86
N GLY A 25 8.44 -20.32 6.10
CA GLY A 25 9.10 -21.10 5.04
C GLY A 25 9.48 -20.27 3.80
N PRO A 26 10.34 -20.81 2.92
CA PRO A 26 10.73 -20.13 1.69
C PRO A 26 9.53 -19.75 0.80
N GLU A 27 8.45 -20.54 0.81
CA GLU A 27 7.25 -20.28 0.02
C GLU A 27 6.58 -18.94 0.40
N TYR A 28 6.51 -18.63 1.71
CA TYR A 28 5.99 -17.36 2.20
C TYR A 28 6.82 -16.18 1.67
N TRP A 29 8.14 -16.27 1.79
CA TRP A 29 9.04 -15.19 1.37
C TRP A 29 9.06 -14.98 -0.14
N GLU A 30 8.97 -16.05 -0.92
CA GLU A 30 8.85 -15.99 -2.38
C GLU A 30 7.54 -15.35 -2.83
N GLU A 31 6.42 -15.72 -2.18
CA GLU A 31 5.11 -15.15 -2.46
C GLU A 31 5.06 -13.65 -2.13
N GLU A 32 5.45 -13.27 -0.92
CA GLU A 32 5.47 -11.86 -0.48
C GLU A 32 6.41 -11.01 -1.34
N THR A 33 7.57 -11.56 -1.72
CA THR A 33 8.50 -10.89 -2.64
C THR A 33 7.86 -10.65 -4.01
N ARG A 34 7.14 -11.64 -4.56
CA ARG A 34 6.45 -11.50 -5.84
C ARG A 34 5.34 -10.45 -5.76
N ILE A 35 4.54 -10.47 -4.69
CA ILE A 35 3.47 -9.50 -4.45
C ILE A 35 4.04 -8.09 -4.42
N MET A 36 5.12 -7.84 -3.66
CA MET A 36 5.71 -6.51 -3.56
C MET A 36 6.40 -6.02 -4.84
N LYS A 37 6.96 -6.94 -5.65
CA LYS A 37 7.47 -6.60 -6.99
C LYS A 37 6.33 -6.17 -7.92
N THR A 38 5.19 -6.86 -7.88
CA THR A 38 3.99 -6.44 -8.63
C THR A 38 3.48 -5.09 -8.12
N ALA A 39 3.36 -4.92 -6.80
CA ALA A 39 2.92 -3.66 -6.20
C ALA A 39 3.81 -2.48 -6.61
N THR A 40 5.13 -2.67 -6.68
CA THR A 40 6.08 -1.63 -7.14
C THR A 40 5.72 -1.10 -8.54
N GLN A 41 5.34 -1.97 -9.48
CA GLN A 41 4.89 -1.54 -10.82
C GLN A 41 3.53 -0.85 -10.76
N THR A 42 2.59 -1.37 -9.94
CA THR A 42 1.29 -0.74 -9.73
C THR A 42 1.42 0.68 -9.19
N TYR A 43 2.26 0.91 -8.17
CA TYR A 43 2.49 2.26 -7.63
C TYR A 43 3.12 3.20 -8.64
N ARG A 44 4.01 2.70 -9.51
CA ARG A 44 4.57 3.50 -10.61
C ARG A 44 3.50 3.98 -11.57
N GLU A 45 2.55 3.13 -11.94
CA GLU A 45 1.44 3.52 -12.82
C GLU A 45 0.41 4.41 -12.11
N ASN A 46 0.16 4.18 -10.82
CA ASN A 46 -0.69 5.04 -10.01
C ASN A 46 -0.11 6.46 -9.92
N LEU A 47 1.20 6.61 -9.70
CA LEU A 47 1.88 7.91 -9.73
C LEU A 47 1.72 8.62 -11.08
N ARG A 48 1.93 7.91 -12.20
CA ARG A 48 1.72 8.47 -13.54
C ARG A 48 0.27 8.89 -13.78
N THR A 49 -0.67 8.14 -13.24
CA THR A 49 -2.11 8.44 -13.37
C THR A 49 -2.48 9.66 -12.54
N ALA A 50 -2.05 9.73 -11.28
CA ALA A 50 -2.26 10.88 -10.41
C ALA A 50 -1.66 12.16 -11.03
N LEU A 51 -0.42 12.10 -11.53
CA LEU A 51 0.21 13.21 -12.26
C LEU A 51 -0.68 13.75 -13.38
N ARG A 52 -1.29 12.87 -14.19
CA ARG A 52 -2.22 13.26 -15.27
C ARG A 52 -3.50 13.87 -14.71
N TYR A 53 -4.12 13.27 -13.70
CA TYR A 53 -5.38 13.75 -13.13
C TYR A 53 -5.24 15.14 -12.51
N TYR A 54 -4.09 15.42 -11.89
CA TYR A 54 -3.79 16.71 -11.28
C TYR A 54 -3.11 17.71 -12.24
N ASN A 55 -2.92 17.35 -13.51
CA ASN A 55 -2.22 18.17 -14.52
C ASN A 55 -0.82 18.66 -14.05
N GLN A 56 -0.08 17.79 -13.36
CA GLN A 56 1.25 18.09 -12.82
C GLN A 56 2.35 17.76 -13.83
N SER A 57 3.50 18.41 -13.70
CA SER A 57 4.65 18.17 -14.58
C SER A 57 5.47 16.97 -14.15
N GLU A 58 6.07 16.26 -15.10
CA GLU A 58 6.91 15.08 -14.82
C GLU A 58 8.23 15.41 -14.10
N ALA A 59 8.62 16.68 -14.05
CA ALA A 59 9.84 17.12 -13.39
C ALA A 59 9.71 17.21 -11.86
N GLY A 60 8.48 17.13 -11.33
CA GLY A 60 8.21 17.16 -9.89
C GLY A 60 8.47 15.82 -9.20
N SER A 61 8.83 15.85 -7.92
CA SER A 61 8.81 14.67 -7.06
C SER A 61 7.45 14.56 -6.39
N HIS A 62 6.85 13.37 -6.47
CA HIS A 62 5.52 13.08 -5.94
C HIS A 62 5.54 11.81 -5.11
N THR A 63 4.61 11.72 -4.17
CA THR A 63 4.52 10.59 -3.23
C THR A 63 3.12 9.98 -3.30
N PHE A 64 3.05 8.67 -3.49
CA PHE A 64 1.81 7.90 -3.41
C PHE A 64 1.94 6.86 -2.31
N GLN A 65 0.99 6.84 -1.38
CA GLN A 65 1.05 6.01 -0.18
C GLN A 65 -0.24 5.21 -0.04
N THR A 66 -0.12 4.02 0.53
CA THR A 66 -1.27 3.21 0.94
C THR A 66 -1.06 2.73 2.37
N MET A 67 -2.13 2.74 3.14
CA MET A 67 -2.23 2.11 4.44
C MET A 67 -3.42 1.17 4.42
N TYR A 68 -3.20 -0.09 4.73
CA TYR A 68 -4.28 -1.06 4.88
C TYR A 68 -4.02 -1.99 6.06
N GLY A 69 -5.09 -2.61 6.56
CA GLY A 69 -5.01 -3.54 7.68
C GLY A 69 -6.37 -3.79 8.32
N CYS A 70 -6.33 -4.43 9.48
CA CYS A 70 -7.51 -4.76 10.25
C CYS A 70 -7.24 -4.80 11.75
N ASP A 71 -8.29 -4.52 12.53
CA ASP A 71 -8.31 -4.67 13.97
C ASP A 71 -9.17 -5.88 14.34
N LEU A 72 -8.70 -6.69 15.28
CA LEU A 72 -9.47 -7.80 15.86
C LEU A 72 -9.98 -7.40 17.25
N GLY A 73 -11.23 -7.76 17.54
CA GLY A 73 -11.83 -7.59 18.86
C GLY A 73 -11.28 -8.58 19.90
N PRO A 74 -11.65 -8.43 21.19
CA PRO A 74 -11.21 -9.34 22.26
C PRO A 74 -11.63 -10.81 22.06
N ASP A 75 -12.66 -11.06 21.25
CA ASP A 75 -13.14 -12.40 20.87
C ASP A 75 -12.40 -12.97 19.64
N GLY A 76 -11.39 -12.26 19.13
CA GLY A 76 -10.60 -12.65 17.97
C GLY A 76 -11.30 -12.43 16.63
N ARG A 77 -12.48 -11.80 16.61
CA ARG A 77 -13.23 -11.53 15.37
C ARG A 77 -12.84 -10.18 14.76
N LEU A 78 -13.03 -10.06 13.45
CA LEU A 78 -12.82 -8.81 12.73
C LEU A 78 -13.71 -7.71 13.31
N LEU A 79 -13.07 -6.65 13.81
CA LEU A 79 -13.74 -5.46 14.35
C LEU A 79 -13.77 -4.34 13.31
N ARG A 80 -12.66 -4.11 12.62
CA ARG A 80 -12.50 -3.02 11.64
C ARG A 80 -11.54 -3.46 10.54
N GLY A 81 -11.87 -3.15 9.29
CA GLY A 81 -10.94 -3.15 8.17
C GLY A 81 -10.69 -1.71 7.72
N TYR A 82 -9.50 -1.44 7.17
CA TYR A 82 -9.20 -0.14 6.59
C TYR A 82 -8.29 -0.30 5.37
N GLU A 83 -8.52 0.58 4.40
CA GLU A 83 -7.68 0.76 3.21
C GLU A 83 -7.75 2.24 2.82
N GLN A 84 -6.62 2.90 2.80
CA GLN A 84 -6.51 4.34 2.62
C GLN A 84 -5.35 4.66 1.69
N PHE A 85 -5.57 5.56 0.75
CA PHE A 85 -4.57 6.04 -0.19
C PHE A 85 -4.35 7.54 0.02
N ALA A 86 -3.10 7.96 -0.10
CA ALA A 86 -2.70 9.36 -0.02
C ALA A 86 -1.79 9.74 -1.19
N TYR A 87 -1.93 10.98 -1.65
CA TYR A 87 -1.10 11.59 -2.69
C TYR A 87 -0.50 12.89 -2.19
N ASP A 88 0.82 13.04 -2.31
CA ASP A 88 1.59 14.18 -1.80
C ASP A 88 1.29 14.55 -0.33
N GLY A 89 1.11 13.51 0.50
CA GLY A 89 0.87 13.64 1.94
C GLY A 89 -0.56 14.07 2.32
N ARG A 90 -1.51 14.05 1.37
CA ARG A 90 -2.92 14.35 1.61
C ARG A 90 -3.79 13.15 1.25
N ASP A 91 -4.92 13.03 1.93
CA ASP A 91 -5.91 11.98 1.63
C ASP A 91 -6.30 12.04 0.15
N TYR A 92 -6.33 10.87 -0.50
CA TYR A 92 -6.72 10.72 -1.91
C TYR A 92 -8.07 9.98 -2.00
N ILE A 93 -8.10 8.71 -1.57
CA ILE A 93 -9.32 7.91 -1.49
C ILE A 93 -9.23 6.91 -0.33
N ALA A 94 -10.33 6.69 0.37
CA ALA A 94 -10.39 5.77 1.51
C ALA A 94 -11.62 4.87 1.47
N LEU A 95 -11.44 3.61 1.86
CA LEU A 95 -12.51 2.63 2.03
C LEU A 95 -13.32 2.98 3.29
N ASN A 96 -14.64 3.08 3.13
CA ASN A 96 -15.55 3.38 4.23
C ASN A 96 -15.67 2.20 5.20
N GLU A 97 -16.18 2.48 6.41
CA GLU A 97 -16.34 1.46 7.46
C GLU A 97 -17.30 0.33 7.07
N ASP A 98 -18.14 0.52 6.05
CA ASP A 98 -19.00 -0.52 5.48
C ASP A 98 -18.24 -1.54 4.61
N LEU A 99 -16.95 -1.29 4.33
CA LEU A 99 -16.05 -2.06 3.47
C LEU A 99 -16.57 -2.26 2.04
N ARG A 100 -17.44 -1.37 1.56
CA ARG A 100 -18.15 -1.49 0.28
C ARG A 100 -18.22 -0.20 -0.51
N SER A 101 -18.09 0.94 0.15
CA SER A 101 -18.09 2.25 -0.48
C SER A 101 -16.78 2.99 -0.23
N TRP A 102 -16.50 3.98 -1.08
CA TRP A 102 -15.27 4.77 -1.02
C TRP A 102 -15.60 6.24 -0.84
N THR A 103 -14.74 6.95 -0.12
CA THR A 103 -14.75 8.41 -0.03
C THR A 103 -13.52 8.94 -0.75
N ALA A 104 -13.75 9.70 -1.82
CA ALA A 104 -12.72 10.43 -2.56
C ALA A 104 -12.55 11.84 -1.98
N ALA A 105 -11.31 12.30 -1.87
CA ALA A 105 -10.99 13.60 -1.27
C ALA A 105 -11.31 14.79 -2.19
N ASP A 106 -11.21 14.60 -3.51
CA ASP A 106 -11.47 15.63 -4.51
C ASP A 106 -12.00 15.03 -5.84
N MET A 107 -12.19 15.89 -6.84
CA MET A 107 -12.69 15.49 -8.16
C MET A 107 -11.69 14.61 -8.95
N ALA A 108 -10.39 14.75 -8.71
CA ALA A 108 -9.39 13.94 -9.41
C ALA A 108 -9.45 12.50 -8.90
N ALA A 109 -9.61 12.31 -7.59
CA ALA A 109 -9.76 11.02 -6.94
C ALA A 109 -11.05 10.24 -7.28
N GLN A 110 -12.00 10.87 -8.01
CA GLN A 110 -13.23 10.22 -8.48
C GLN A 110 -13.09 9.52 -9.85
N ASN A 111 -11.98 9.70 -10.57
CA ASN A 111 -11.80 9.24 -11.96
C ASN A 111 -11.07 7.91 -12.12
#